data_AF-A0A9Q0HL70-F1
#
_entry.id   AF-A0A9Q0HL70-F1
#
_cell.length_a   1.000
_cell.length_b   1.000
_cell.length_c   1.000
_cell.angle_alpha   90.00
_cell.angle_beta   90.00
_cell.angle_gamma   90.00
#
_symmetry.space_group_name_H-M   'P 1'
#
loop_
_entity.id
_entity.type
_entity.pdbx_description
1 polymer ?
#
loop_
_entity_poly.entity_id
_entity_poly.type
_entity_poly.pdbx_seq_one_letter_code
_entity_poly.pdbx_strand_id
1 'polypeptide(L)'
;MKLSVVAFLQGQAFQNLPVEDMSPFDKLSQVTLVAHLSGSQFVQKVAENCRTFMKKKNLYSQKEEKAAIEFEKLFEPIDLPPGSTIFFTHCASGQLKVTFSKDTSVPELENWVVDCPNLKEAVLESIVGENGVSPEQKRCAHA
;
A
#
# COMPACT_ATOMS: atom_id res chain seq x y z
N MET A 1 -13.94 -3.47 -14.06
CA MET A 1 -13.42 -2.14 -13.69
C MET A 1 -11.90 -2.23 -13.76
N LYS A 2 -11.28 -1.64 -14.78
CA LYS A 2 -9.81 -1.73 -14.97
C LYS A 2 -9.16 -0.60 -14.17
N LEU A 3 -8.47 -0.95 -13.08
CA LEU A 3 -7.52 -0.05 -12.42
C LEU A 3 -6.19 -0.17 -13.18
N SER A 4 -5.80 0.89 -13.87
CA SER A 4 -4.44 0.99 -14.43
C SER A 4 -3.55 1.63 -13.36
N VAL A 5 -2.66 0.82 -12.77
CA VAL A 5 -1.66 1.29 -11.82
C VAL A 5 -0.28 1.17 -12.46
N VAL A 6 0.45 2.28 -12.53
CA VAL A 6 1.82 2.35 -13.05
C VAL A 6 2.79 2.16 -11.89
N ALA A 7 3.53 1.05 -11.90
CA ALA A 7 4.67 0.83 -11.00
C ALA A 7 5.96 1.19 -11.73
N PHE A 8 6.71 2.18 -11.23
CA PHE A 8 8.07 2.45 -11.66
C PHE A 8 9.03 1.61 -10.80
N LEU A 9 9.74 0.67 -11.42
CA LEU A 9 10.88 -0.01 -10.80
C LEU A 9 12.16 0.58 -11.41
N GLN A 10 12.99 1.24 -10.59
CA GLN A 10 14.39 1.42 -10.94
C GLN A 10 15.13 0.13 -10.57
N GLY A 11 15.69 -0.52 -11.58
CA GLY A 11 16.20 -1.88 -11.49
C GLY A 11 17.45 -2.03 -10.61
N GLN A 12 17.62 -3.23 -10.06
CA GLN A 12 18.75 -4.14 -10.32
C GLN A 12 18.50 -5.52 -9.67
N ALA A 13 18.84 -6.56 -10.44
CA ALA A 13 19.05 -7.98 -10.14
C ALA A 13 18.47 -8.59 -8.84
N PHE A 14 17.40 -9.38 -8.98
CA PHE A 14 16.94 -10.34 -7.98
C PHE A 14 17.44 -11.75 -8.32
N GLN A 15 18.53 -12.20 -7.67
CA GLN A 15 18.77 -13.63 -7.50
C GLN A 15 19.23 -13.91 -6.06
N ASN A 16 18.43 -14.72 -5.37
CA ASN A 16 18.75 -15.47 -4.15
C ASN A 16 19.00 -14.67 -2.87
N LEU A 17 17.93 -14.18 -2.24
CA LEU A 17 17.94 -13.83 -0.80
C LEU A 17 16.90 -14.64 -0.02
N PRO A 18 17.25 -15.17 1.16
CA PRO A 18 16.35 -15.93 2.02
C PRO A 18 15.21 -15.04 2.55
N VAL A 19 14.08 -15.68 2.83
CA VAL A 19 12.81 -15.08 3.24
C VAL A 19 12.91 -14.48 4.65
N GLU A 20 13.52 -13.30 4.75
CA GLU A 20 13.26 -12.32 5.80
C GLU A 20 12.84 -11.03 5.07
N ASP A 21 11.54 -10.72 5.12
CA ASP A 21 10.79 -9.84 4.20
C ASP A 21 11.04 -8.33 4.40
N MET A 22 12.29 -7.93 4.69
CA MET A 22 12.69 -6.53 4.74
C MET A 22 13.56 -6.21 3.53
N SER A 23 12.91 -5.76 2.46
CA SER A 23 13.60 -5.18 1.29
C SER A 23 14.56 -4.07 1.74
N PRO A 24 15.83 -4.06 1.31
CA PRO A 24 16.84 -3.10 1.79
C PRO A 24 16.68 -1.69 1.19
N PHE A 25 15.53 -1.41 0.59
CA PHE A 25 15.25 -0.16 -0.11
C PHE A 25 13.76 0.19 0.03
N ASP A 26 13.49 1.49 -0.06
CA ASP A 26 12.13 2.03 -0.03
C ASP A 26 11.37 1.68 -1.30
N LYS A 27 10.08 1.34 -1.16
CA LYS A 27 9.18 1.10 -2.29
C LYS A 27 8.08 2.15 -2.30
N LEU A 28 7.70 2.65 -3.48
CA LEU A 28 6.59 3.56 -3.64
C LEU A 28 5.49 2.88 -4.48
N SER A 29 4.30 2.78 -3.90
CA SER A 29 3.10 2.34 -4.63
C SER A 29 2.21 3.55 -4.90
N GLN A 30 1.92 3.81 -6.18
CA GLN A 30 1.05 4.88 -6.62
C GLN A 30 -0.32 4.31 -7.02
N VAL A 31 -1.40 4.75 -6.39
CA VAL A 31 -2.78 4.34 -6.73
C VAL A 31 -3.56 5.53 -7.23
N THR A 32 -3.72 5.64 -8.55
CA THR A 32 -4.50 6.71 -9.19
C THR A 32 -5.92 6.22 -9.49
N LEU A 33 -6.91 7.00 -9.06
CA LEU A 33 -8.31 6.62 -9.18
C LEU A 33 -8.83 6.84 -10.61
N VAL A 34 -9.44 5.80 -11.17
CA VAL A 34 -10.11 5.86 -12.48
C VAL A 34 -11.60 6.23 -12.34
N ALA A 35 -12.18 5.93 -11.18
CA ALA A 35 -13.56 6.24 -10.82
C ALA A 35 -13.57 6.92 -9.45
N HIS A 36 -14.59 7.76 -9.23
CA HIS A 36 -14.80 8.43 -7.95
C HIS A 36 -15.05 7.39 -6.84
N LEU A 37 -14.35 7.51 -5.72
CA LEU A 37 -14.56 6.73 -4.50
C LEU A 37 -14.44 7.63 -3.28
N SER A 38 -15.18 7.34 -2.21
CA SER A 38 -14.81 7.89 -0.91
C SER A 38 -13.60 7.15 -0.34
N GLY A 39 -12.82 7.82 0.51
CA GLY A 39 -11.70 7.19 1.20
C GLY A 39 -12.14 5.98 2.02
N SER A 40 -13.30 6.04 2.69
CA SER A 40 -13.88 4.90 3.42
C SER A 40 -14.12 3.69 2.51
N GLN A 41 -14.66 3.89 1.30
CA GLN A 41 -14.90 2.80 0.35
C GLN A 41 -13.58 2.18 -0.13
N PHE A 42 -12.58 3.02 -0.39
CA PHE A 42 -11.25 2.56 -0.78
C PHE A 42 -10.59 1.75 0.34
N VAL A 43 -10.52 2.31 1.55
CA VAL A 43 -9.75 1.74 2.65
C VAL A 43 -10.38 0.47 3.21
N GLN A 44 -11.71 0.34 3.17
CA GLN A 44 -12.41 -0.85 3.70
C GLN A 44 -11.87 -2.14 3.08
N LYS A 45 -11.66 -2.15 1.76
CA LYS A 45 -11.16 -3.34 1.07
C LYS A 45 -9.67 -3.59 1.35
N VAL A 46 -8.87 -2.52 1.38
CA VAL A 46 -7.43 -2.61 1.65
C VAL A 46 -7.19 -3.10 3.08
N ALA A 47 -7.89 -2.52 4.07
CA ALA A 47 -7.76 -2.87 5.47
C ALA A 47 -8.23 -4.30 5.77
N GLU A 48 -9.34 -4.74 5.16
CA GLU A 48 -9.81 -6.13 5.26
C GLU A 48 -8.76 -7.13 4.77
N ASN A 49 -8.17 -6.86 3.60
CA ASN A 49 -7.11 -7.69 3.04
C ASN A 49 -5.86 -7.69 3.93
N CYS A 50 -5.47 -6.52 4.45
CA CYS A 50 -4.32 -6.39 5.35
C CYS A 50 -4.51 -7.21 6.64
N ARG A 51 -5.67 -7.07 7.28
CA ARG A 51 -6.03 -7.83 8.50
C ARG A 51 -6.03 -9.33 8.23
N THR A 52 -6.60 -9.76 7.11
CA THR A 52 -6.64 -11.18 6.72
C THR A 52 -5.24 -11.74 6.52
N PHE A 53 -4.37 -11.01 5.82
CA PHE A 53 -2.99 -11.40 5.60
C PHE A 53 -2.20 -11.51 6.92
N MET A 54 -2.24 -10.48 7.76
CA MET A 54 -1.54 -10.48 9.04
C MET A 54 -2.04 -11.59 9.97
N LYS A 55 -3.36 -11.84 10.03
CA LYS A 55 -3.93 -12.94 10.81
C LYS A 55 -3.48 -14.31 10.30
N LYS A 56 -3.46 -14.52 8.97
CA LYS A 56 -2.98 -15.78 8.36
C LYS A 56 -1.51 -16.07 8.69
N LYS A 57 -0.68 -15.02 8.82
CA LYS A 57 0.73 -15.14 9.21
C LYS A 57 0.96 -15.14 10.74
N ASN A 58 -0.09 -15.07 11.56
CA ASN A 58 0.00 -14.91 13.03
C ASN A 58 0.78 -13.64 13.47
N LEU A 59 0.69 -12.56 12.68
CA LEU A 59 1.39 -11.28 12.91
C LEU A 59 0.47 -10.18 13.49
N TYR A 60 -0.81 -10.48 13.73
CA TYR A 60 -1.81 -9.49 14.13
C TYR A 60 -1.89 -9.34 15.66
N SER A 61 -1.14 -8.39 16.22
CA SER A 61 -1.18 -8.02 17.65
C SER A 61 -1.99 -6.74 17.89
N GLN A 62 -2.06 -6.28 19.14
CA GLN A 62 -2.66 -4.98 19.48
C GLN A 62 -1.98 -3.79 18.76
N LYS A 63 -0.67 -3.89 18.48
CA LYS A 63 0.06 -2.85 17.72
C LYS A 63 -0.50 -2.75 16.29
N GLU A 64 -0.65 -3.89 15.61
CA GLU A 64 -1.19 -3.96 14.25
C GLU A 64 -2.67 -3.56 14.21
N GLU A 65 -3.45 -3.95 15.22
CA GLU A 65 -4.85 -3.54 15.31
C GLU A 65 -5.00 -2.03 15.46
N LYS A 66 -4.23 -1.41 16.36
CA LYS A 66 -4.22 0.04 16.52
C LYS A 66 -3.78 0.75 15.23
N ALA A 67 -2.71 0.27 14.60
CA ALA A 67 -2.23 0.82 13.33
C ALA A 67 -3.26 0.68 12.20
N ALA A 68 -3.98 -0.45 12.14
CA ALA A 68 -5.04 -0.67 11.15
C ALA A 68 -6.25 0.25 11.38
N ILE A 69 -6.62 0.51 12.63
CA ILE A 69 -7.70 1.46 12.97
C ILE A 69 -7.31 2.89 12.60
N GLU A 70 -6.08 3.30 12.92
CA GLU A 70 -5.57 4.63 12.53
C GLU A 70 -5.48 4.78 11.01
N PHE A 71 -5.07 3.72 10.32
CA PHE A 71 -5.07 3.65 8.87
C PHE A 71 -6.48 3.80 8.29
N GLU A 72 -7.50 3.12 8.82
CA GLU A 72 -8.89 3.31 8.38
C GLU A 72 -9.38 4.75 8.60
N LYS A 73 -9.11 5.31 9.78
CA LYS A 73 -9.51 6.68 10.15
C LYS A 73 -8.89 7.75 9.26
N LEU A 74 -7.66 7.56 8.80
CA LEU A 74 -6.98 8.48 7.89
C LEU A 74 -7.80 8.75 6.62
N PHE A 75 -8.55 7.75 6.14
CA PHE A 75 -9.30 7.83 4.90
C PHE A 75 -10.74 8.29 5.08
N GLU A 76 -11.28 8.34 6.31
CA GLU A 76 -12.66 8.77 6.57
C GLU A 76 -13.01 10.16 5.99
N PRO A 77 -12.17 11.21 6.16
CA PRO A 77 -12.50 12.55 5.65
C PRO A 77 -12.10 12.76 4.18
N ILE A 78 -11.57 11.74 3.51
CA ILE A 78 -10.95 11.89 2.18
C ILE A 78 -11.97 11.58 1.08
N ASP A 79 -12.01 12.45 0.08
CA ASP A 79 -12.74 12.25 -1.17
C ASP A 79 -11.75 12.00 -2.32
N LEU A 80 -11.99 10.99 -3.14
CA LEU A 80 -11.06 10.53 -4.17
C LEU A 80 -11.73 10.59 -5.56
N PRO A 81 -11.79 11.77 -6.21
CA PRO A 81 -12.29 11.89 -7.57
C PRO A 81 -11.36 11.20 -8.59
N PRO A 82 -11.82 10.94 -9.82
CA PRO A 82 -10.95 10.44 -10.88
C PRO A 82 -9.72 11.34 -11.08
N GLY A 83 -8.54 10.73 -11.21
CA GLY A 83 -7.26 11.43 -11.34
C GLY A 83 -6.57 11.74 -10.01
N SER A 84 -7.28 11.68 -8.87
CA SER A 84 -6.63 11.74 -7.56
C SER A 84 -5.77 10.50 -7.32
N THR A 85 -4.73 10.67 -6.51
CA THR A 85 -3.71 9.63 -6.29
C THR A 85 -3.40 9.46 -4.82
N ILE A 86 -3.27 8.20 -4.41
CA ILE A 86 -2.77 7.81 -3.09
C ILE A 86 -1.37 7.23 -3.27
N PHE A 87 -0.41 7.72 -2.50
CA PHE A 87 0.95 7.21 -2.46
C PHE A 87 1.18 6.44 -1.16
N PHE A 88 1.68 5.21 -1.28
CA PHE A 88 2.16 4.42 -0.15
C PHE A 88 3.68 4.28 -0.26
N THR A 89 4.40 4.87 0.69
CA THR A 89 5.85 4.69 0.79
C THR A 89 6.14 3.63 1.83
N HIS A 90 6.64 2.48 1.38
CA HIS A 90 7.06 1.36 2.21
C HIS A 90 8.55 1.52 2.50
N CYS A 91 8.87 2.08 3.67
CA CYS A 91 10.24 2.40 4.03
C CYS A 91 11.00 1.13 4.45
N ALA A 92 12.26 1.01 4.05
CA ALA A 92 13.16 -0.05 4.50
C ALA A 92 13.33 -0.05 6.04
N SER A 93 13.12 1.10 6.68
CA SER A 93 13.10 1.27 8.14
C SER A 93 11.93 0.55 8.83
N GLY A 94 10.96 0.02 8.08
CA GLY A 94 9.75 -0.61 8.63
C GLY A 94 8.53 0.33 8.69
N GLN A 95 8.71 1.60 8.34
CA GLN A 95 7.62 2.58 8.34
C GLN A 95 6.75 2.48 7.08
N LEU A 96 5.46 2.78 7.24
CA LEU A 96 4.54 3.06 6.14
C LEU A 96 4.18 4.55 6.17
N LYS A 97 4.39 5.23 5.05
CA LYS A 97 3.91 6.61 4.84
C LYS A 97 2.79 6.62 3.84
N VAL A 98 1.77 7.44 4.10
CA VAL A 98 0.62 7.63 3.21
C VAL A 98 0.52 9.10 2.85
N THR A 99 0.39 9.38 1.56
CA THR A 99 0.25 10.73 1.02
C THR A 99 -0.87 10.78 -0.01
N PHE A 100 -1.69 11.83 0.05
CA PHE A 100 -2.79 12.07 -0.88
C PHE A 100 -2.45 13.21 -1.83
N SER A 101 -2.72 13.02 -3.12
CA SER A 101 -2.63 14.06 -4.13
C SER A 101 -3.93 14.18 -4.91
N LYS A 102 -4.24 15.41 -5.31
CA LYS A 102 -5.39 15.70 -6.20
C LYS A 102 -5.12 15.31 -7.65
N ASP A 103 -3.85 15.08 -7.98
CA ASP A 103 -3.36 14.68 -9.30
C ASP A 103 -2.30 13.58 -9.11
N THR A 104 -1.33 13.48 -10.03
CA THR A 104 -0.23 12.50 -9.98
C THR A 104 1.08 13.07 -9.46
N SER A 105 1.11 14.33 -9.02
CA SER A 105 2.29 14.92 -8.37
C SER A 105 2.47 14.33 -6.98
N VAL A 106 3.72 14.03 -6.62
CA VAL A 106 4.09 13.52 -5.29
C VAL A 106 4.20 14.73 -4.34
N PRO A 107 3.34 14.84 -3.31
CA PRO A 107 3.43 15.95 -2.35
C PRO A 107 4.69 15.82 -1.47
N GLU A 108 5.26 16.96 -1.08
CA GLU A 108 6.48 17.00 -0.25
C GLU A 108 6.25 16.53 1.19
N LEU A 109 5.02 16.65 1.69
CA LEU A 109 4.64 16.29 3.05
C LEU A 109 3.77 15.04 3.07
N GLU A 110 4.16 14.06 3.87
CA GLU A 110 3.31 12.94 4.28
C GLU A 110 2.04 13.41 5.01
N ASN A 111 0.92 12.76 4.74
CA ASN A 111 -0.31 12.95 5.53
C ASN A 111 -0.29 12.10 6.80
N TRP A 112 0.39 10.96 6.76
CA TRP A 112 0.46 10.02 7.88
C TRP A 112 1.67 9.11 7.77
N VAL A 113 2.24 8.79 8.93
CA VAL A 113 3.39 7.87 9.07
C VAL A 113 3.13 6.94 10.24
N VAL A 114 3.38 5.66 10.06
CA VAL A 114 3.33 4.67 11.12
C VAL A 114 4.55 3.77 11.10
N ASP A 115 5.06 3.45 12.27
CA ASP A 115 6.05 2.40 12.47
C ASP A 115 5.34 1.06 12.77
N CYS A 116 4.94 0.38 11.70
CA CYS A 116 4.34 -0.95 11.77
C CYS A 116 4.78 -1.78 10.54
N PRO A 117 5.90 -2.52 10.65
CA PRO A 117 6.45 -3.31 9.54
C PRO A 117 5.44 -4.30 8.95
N ASN A 118 4.64 -4.94 9.80
CA ASN A 118 3.60 -5.89 9.39
C ASN A 118 2.50 -5.22 8.57
N LEU A 119 2.06 -4.02 8.94
CA LEU A 119 1.08 -3.26 8.17
C LEU A 119 1.68 -2.76 6.85
N LYS A 120 2.93 -2.28 6.86
CA LYS A 120 3.69 -1.89 5.66
C LYS A 120 3.72 -3.02 4.63
N GLU A 121 4.03 -4.25 5.06
CA GLU A 121 4.03 -5.44 4.20
C GLU A 121 2.62 -5.83 3.74
N ALA A 122 1.65 -5.80 4.66
CA ALA A 122 0.27 -6.15 4.34
C ALA A 122 -0.34 -5.23 3.28
N VAL A 123 -0.04 -3.93 3.31
CA VAL A 123 -0.49 -2.98 2.27
C VAL A 123 0.16 -3.30 0.94
N LEU A 124 1.46 -3.59 0.89
CA LEU A 124 2.15 -3.95 -0.35
C LEU A 124 1.58 -5.24 -0.95
N GLU A 125 1.40 -6.27 -0.12
CA GLU A 125 0.80 -7.55 -0.52
C GLU A 125 -0.63 -7.35 -1.03
N SER A 126 -1.41 -6.46 -0.42
CA SER A 126 -2.78 -6.18 -0.86
C SER A 126 -2.84 -5.61 -2.28
N ILE A 127 -1.76 -4.97 -2.75
CA ILE A 127 -1.67 -4.36 -4.07
C ILE A 127 -1.08 -5.36 -5.07
N VAL A 128 0.14 -5.84 -4.83
CA VAL A 128 0.93 -6.63 -5.81
C VAL A 128 1.13 -8.10 -5.43
N GLY A 129 0.61 -8.52 -4.28
CA GLY A 129 0.75 -9.87 -3.75
C GLY A 129 -0.01 -10.95 -4.51
N GLU A 130 0.08 -12.19 -4.05
CA GLU A 130 -0.59 -13.33 -4.69
C GLU A 130 -2.12 -13.16 -4.71
N ASN A 131 -2.66 -12.52 -3.67
CA ASN A 131 -4.07 -12.17 -3.53
C ASN A 131 -4.32 -10.66 -3.77
N GLY A 132 -3.41 -10.00 -4.49
CA GLY A 132 -3.47 -8.56 -4.76
C GLY A 132 -4.72 -8.16 -5.54
N VAL A 133 -5.20 -6.95 -5.30
CA VAL A 133 -6.44 -6.43 -5.93
C VAL A 133 -6.33 -6.21 -7.44
N SER A 134 -5.12 -6.27 -8.03
CA SER A 134 -4.91 -6.20 -9.47
C SER A 134 -3.98 -7.31 -9.99
N PRO A 135 -4.54 -8.39 -10.58
CA PRO A 135 -3.77 -9.47 -11.21
C PRO A 135 -2.86 -8.98 -12.36
N GLU A 136 -3.15 -7.82 -12.95
CA GLU A 136 -2.35 -7.23 -14.03
C GLU A 136 -1.00 -6.68 -13.54
N GLN A 137 -0.92 -6.19 -12.29
CA GLN A 137 0.31 -5.60 -11.73
C GLN A 137 1.43 -6.64 -11.54
N LYS A 138 1.08 -7.87 -11.13
CA LYS A 138 2.05 -8.96 -10.96
C LYS A 138 2.82 -9.26 -12.25
N ARG A 139 2.17 -9.11 -13.41
CA ARG A 139 2.81 -9.35 -14.72
C ARG A 139 3.82 -8.28 -15.10
N CYS A 140 3.64 -7.04 -14.67
CA CYS A 140 4.56 -5.94 -14.95
C CYS A 140 5.76 -5.89 -13.99
N ALA A 141 5.60 -6.33 -12.75
CA ALA A 141 6.68 -6.35 -11.76
C ALA A 141 7.64 -7.56 -11.89
N HIS A 142 7.24 -8.58 -12.66
CA HIS A 142 8.04 -9.79 -12.91
C HIS A 142 8.90 -9.75 -14.20
N ALA A 143 8.84 -8.65 -14.97
CA ALA A 143 9.61 -8.44 -16.20
C ALA A 143 10.96 -7.77 -15.90
#